data_AF-A0A914SUZ9-F1
#
_entry.id   AF-A0A914SUZ9-F1
#
_cell.length_a   1.000
_cell.length_b   1.000
_cell.length_c   1.000
_cell.angle_alpha   90.00
_cell.angle_beta   90.00
_cell.angle_gamma   90.00
#
_symmetry.space_group_name_H-M   'P 1'
#
loop_
_entity.id
_entity.type
_entity.pdbx_description
1 polymer ?
#
loop_
_entity_poly.entity_id
_entity_poly.type
_entity_poly.pdbx_seq_one_letter_code
_entity_poly.pdbx_strand_id
1 'polypeptide(L)'
;MFLLILFFTSYNIEPDRHKSISGYFGFIISVSWIYLMSSELVNVVLMLSIISQLSQEILGLTIMAWSNSIGDFIADTSVARQGFPQMAASAAIGAPLLTMLFGFGTAFLISTLQGKNIDIEMDSVKALLVIMVGTSLLTTFITLFITKFNAKRVHGIILIVLYFIFLTLVILADVKVINF
;
A
#
# COMPACT_ATOMS: atom_id res chain seq x y z
N MET A 1 -4.84 8.18 -28.67
CA MET A 1 -5.60 8.80 -27.56
C MET A 1 -4.82 9.90 -26.84
N PHE A 2 -3.53 9.71 -26.51
CA PHE A 2 -2.66 10.77 -25.96
C PHE A 2 -2.52 12.01 -26.87
N LEU A 3 -2.50 11.81 -28.21
CA LEU A 3 -2.49 12.88 -29.20
C LEU A 3 -3.76 13.75 -29.21
N LEU A 4 -4.92 13.21 -28.80
CA LEU A 4 -6.17 13.98 -28.71
C LEU A 4 -6.17 14.91 -27.48
N ILE A 5 -5.53 14.49 -26.38
CA ILE A 5 -5.40 15.29 -25.15
C ILE A 5 -4.46 16.49 -25.39
N LEU A 6 -3.40 16.31 -26.17
CA LEU A 6 -2.50 17.40 -26.57
C LEU A 6 -3.16 18.38 -27.55
N PHE A 7 -4.04 17.90 -28.43
CA PHE A 7 -4.73 18.78 -29.39
C PHE A 7 -5.84 19.62 -28.75
N PHE A 8 -6.51 19.11 -27.71
CA PHE A 8 -7.55 19.84 -26.99
C PHE A 8 -7.01 20.71 -25.84
N THR A 9 -5.77 20.49 -25.39
CA THR A 9 -5.13 21.31 -24.35
C THR A 9 -4.46 22.52 -25.01
N SER A 10 -5.25 23.56 -25.29
CA SER A 10 -4.73 24.86 -25.70
C SER A 10 -3.97 25.50 -24.51
N TYR A 11 -2.65 25.64 -24.64
CA TYR A 11 -1.73 26.08 -23.58
C TYR A 11 -1.72 27.61 -23.34
N ASN A 12 -2.54 28.41 -24.03
CA ASN A 12 -2.26 29.84 -24.18
C ASN A 12 -3.44 30.81 -23.93
N ILE A 13 -4.35 30.51 -22.99
CA ILE A 13 -5.37 31.50 -22.59
C ILE A 13 -5.52 31.45 -21.07
N GLU A 14 -5.03 32.46 -20.36
CA GLU A 14 -5.32 32.66 -18.93
C GLU A 14 -6.80 33.06 -18.77
N PRO A 15 -7.67 32.24 -18.14
CA PRO A 15 -9.04 32.63 -17.90
C PRO A 15 -9.22 32.98 -16.42
N ASP A 16 -9.27 34.27 -16.11
CA ASP A 16 -9.26 34.85 -14.76
C ASP A 16 -10.47 34.50 -13.85
N ARG A 17 -11.43 33.71 -14.33
CA ARG A 17 -12.59 33.23 -13.55
C ARG A 17 -12.90 31.72 -13.65
N HIS A 18 -12.24 30.99 -14.56
CA HIS A 18 -12.49 29.55 -14.80
C HIS A 18 -11.57 28.59 -14.05
N LYS A 19 -10.66 29.10 -13.20
CA LYS A 19 -9.67 28.29 -12.46
C LYS A 19 -10.31 27.20 -11.59
N SER A 20 -11.43 27.48 -10.90
CA SER A 20 -12.11 26.47 -10.05
C SER A 20 -12.80 25.39 -10.88
N ILE A 21 -13.51 25.76 -11.95
CA ILE A 21 -14.22 24.80 -12.83
C ILE A 21 -13.22 23.88 -13.54
N SER A 22 -12.11 24.43 -14.05
CA SER A 22 -11.02 23.64 -14.63
C SER A 22 -10.39 22.68 -13.61
N GLY A 23 -10.24 23.12 -12.35
CA GLY A 23 -9.79 22.26 -11.25
C GLY A 23 -10.72 21.07 -10.98
N TYR A 24 -12.04 21.29 -10.98
CA TYR A 24 -13.00 20.20 -10.81
C TYR A 24 -12.99 19.21 -11.98
N PHE A 25 -12.89 19.69 -13.22
CA PHE A 25 -12.73 18.81 -14.38
C PHE A 25 -11.44 18.02 -14.33
N GLY A 26 -10.31 18.67 -13.99
CA GLY A 26 -9.03 18.00 -13.80
C GLY A 26 -9.08 16.92 -12.72
N PHE A 27 -9.81 17.18 -11.63
CA PHE A 27 -10.03 16.20 -10.56
C PHE A 27 -10.87 14.99 -11.02
N ILE A 28 -11.96 15.21 -11.75
CA ILE A 28 -12.79 14.10 -12.27
C ILE A 28 -11.97 13.25 -13.25
N ILE A 29 -11.18 13.90 -14.11
CA ILE A 29 -10.30 13.22 -15.06
C ILE A 29 -9.21 12.43 -14.34
N SER A 30 -8.61 12.96 -13.28
CA SER A 30 -7.59 12.24 -12.51
C SER A 30 -8.19 11.03 -11.77
N VAL A 31 -9.36 11.17 -11.16
CA VAL A 31 -10.08 10.05 -10.52
C VAL A 31 -10.39 8.95 -11.54
N SER A 32 -10.84 9.33 -12.74
CA SER A 32 -11.12 8.39 -13.83
C SER A 32 -9.85 7.66 -14.28
N TRP A 33 -8.72 8.38 -14.38
CA TRP A 33 -7.42 7.77 -14.69
C TRP A 33 -6.94 6.82 -13.62
N ILE A 34 -7.07 7.20 -12.33
CA ILE A 34 -6.71 6.34 -11.20
C ILE A 34 -7.54 5.05 -11.25
N TYR A 35 -8.85 5.16 -11.52
CA TYR A 35 -9.73 4.00 -11.63
C TYR A 35 -9.32 3.06 -12.77
N LEU A 36 -9.09 3.60 -13.97
CA LEU A 36 -8.65 2.82 -15.13
C LEU A 36 -7.29 2.14 -14.90
N MET A 37 -6.33 2.88 -14.33
CA MET A 37 -5.01 2.32 -14.01
C MET A 37 -5.10 1.23 -12.94
N SER A 38 -5.90 1.44 -11.90
CA SER A 38 -6.12 0.46 -10.85
C SER A 38 -6.75 -0.84 -11.40
N SER A 39 -7.75 -0.74 -12.28
CA SER A 39 -8.36 -1.93 -12.89
C SER A 39 -7.38 -2.71 -13.78
N GLU A 40 -6.58 -2.02 -14.59
CA GLU A 40 -5.56 -2.66 -15.41
C GLU A 40 -4.46 -3.32 -14.57
N LEU A 41 -4.05 -2.69 -13.47
CA LEU A 41 -3.07 -3.29 -12.54
C LEU A 41 -3.58 -4.59 -11.94
N VAL A 42 -4.84 -4.65 -11.51
CA VAL A 42 -5.45 -5.89 -11.00
C VAL A 42 -5.47 -6.98 -12.08
N ASN A 43 -5.79 -6.63 -13.32
CA ASN A 43 -5.78 -7.58 -14.44
C ASN A 43 -4.37 -8.12 -14.73
N VAL A 44 -3.34 -7.27 -14.66
CA VAL A 44 -1.94 -7.69 -14.82
C VAL A 44 -1.51 -8.62 -13.70
N VAL A 45 -1.90 -8.33 -12.44
CA VAL A 45 -1.59 -9.21 -11.31
C VAL A 45 -2.28 -10.57 -11.45
N LEU A 46 -3.53 -10.60 -11.93
CA LEU A 46 -4.23 -11.84 -12.26
C LEU A 46 -3.48 -12.64 -13.34
N MET A 47 -3.01 -11.97 -14.39
CA MET A 47 -2.21 -12.61 -15.43
C MET A 47 -0.90 -13.20 -14.86
N LEU A 48 -0.21 -12.45 -14.00
CA LEU A 48 1.01 -12.90 -13.34
C LEU A 48 0.77 -14.08 -12.39
N SER A 49 -0.37 -14.13 -11.71
CA SER A 49 -0.82 -15.25 -10.89
C SER A 49 -0.90 -16.54 -11.70
N ILE A 50 -1.53 -16.47 -12.88
CA ILE A 50 -1.69 -17.61 -13.78
C ILE A 50 -0.33 -18.07 -14.34
N ILE A 51 0.53 -17.14 -14.78
CA ILE A 51 1.83 -17.47 -15.37
C ILE A 51 2.80 -18.04 -14.33
N SER A 52 2.83 -17.45 -13.14
CA SER A 52 3.77 -17.83 -12.08
C SER A 52 3.28 -19.02 -11.25
N GLN A 53 2.05 -19.49 -11.49
CA GLN A 53 1.36 -20.51 -10.68
C GLN A 53 1.29 -20.14 -9.19
N LEU A 54 1.29 -18.84 -8.88
CA LEU A 54 1.18 -18.32 -7.52
C LEU A 54 -0.23 -17.83 -7.26
N SER A 55 -0.72 -17.93 -6.02
CA SER A 55 -2.05 -17.43 -5.65
C SER A 55 -2.16 -15.90 -5.80
N GLN A 56 -3.34 -15.42 -6.24
CA GLN A 56 -3.61 -13.98 -6.35
C GLN A 56 -3.46 -13.28 -5.00
N GLU A 57 -3.78 -13.97 -3.90
CA GLU A 57 -3.62 -13.45 -2.54
C GLU A 57 -2.16 -13.08 -2.27
N ILE A 58 -1.21 -13.96 -2.59
CA ILE A 58 0.22 -13.72 -2.31
C ILE A 58 0.81 -12.65 -3.21
N LEU A 59 0.43 -12.60 -4.48
CA LEU A 59 0.83 -11.50 -5.36
C LEU A 59 0.24 -10.16 -4.89
N GLY A 60 -0.96 -10.19 -4.28
CA GLY A 60 -1.52 -9.06 -3.56
C GLY A 60 -0.67 -8.64 -2.35
N LEU A 61 -0.28 -9.60 -1.51
CA LEU A 61 0.53 -9.36 -0.31
C LEU A 61 1.96 -8.93 -0.61
N THR A 62 2.48 -9.23 -1.80
CA THR A 62 3.83 -8.90 -2.22
C THR A 62 3.83 -7.70 -3.17
N ILE A 63 3.50 -7.91 -4.45
CA ILE A 63 3.61 -6.90 -5.50
C ILE A 63 2.70 -5.70 -5.23
N MET A 64 1.42 -5.94 -4.91
CA MET A 64 0.47 -4.84 -4.68
C MET A 64 0.74 -4.11 -3.36
N ALA A 65 1.17 -4.82 -2.32
CA ALA A 65 1.58 -4.18 -1.08
C ALA A 65 2.84 -3.32 -1.28
N TRP A 66 3.83 -3.82 -2.02
CA TRP A 66 5.07 -3.08 -2.29
C TRP A 66 4.84 -1.85 -3.16
N SER A 67 3.96 -1.94 -4.17
CA SER A 67 3.64 -0.81 -5.04
C SER A 67 2.99 0.34 -4.28
N ASN A 68 2.17 0.05 -3.27
CA ASN A 68 1.57 1.06 -2.41
C ASN A 68 2.60 1.74 -1.49
N SER A 69 3.56 0.98 -0.95
CA SER A 69 4.48 1.49 0.08
C SER A 69 5.86 1.94 -0.42
N ILE A 70 6.22 1.72 -1.68
CA ILE A 70 7.53 2.14 -2.22
C ILE A 70 7.68 3.66 -2.26
N GLY A 71 6.61 4.39 -2.59
CA GLY A 71 6.59 5.86 -2.59
C GLY A 71 6.80 6.42 -1.20
N ASP A 72 6.07 5.86 -0.22
CA ASP A 72 6.21 6.22 1.20
C ASP A 72 7.63 5.93 1.69
N PHE A 73 8.22 4.78 1.34
CA PHE A 73 9.59 4.45 1.71
C PHE A 73 10.61 5.48 1.20
N ILE A 74 10.49 5.92 -0.05
CA ILE A 74 11.38 6.93 -0.63
C ILE A 74 11.16 8.30 0.05
N ALA A 75 9.91 8.68 0.30
CA ALA A 75 9.58 9.93 0.97
C ALA A 75 10.11 9.97 2.41
N ASP A 76 9.86 8.93 3.20
CA ASP A 76 10.27 8.82 4.59
C ASP A 76 11.79 8.76 4.73
N THR A 77 12.48 8.04 3.84
CA THR A 77 13.95 8.03 3.84
C THR A 77 14.54 9.39 3.47
N SER A 78 13.89 10.14 2.57
CA SER A 78 14.29 11.52 2.26
C SER A 78 14.12 12.45 3.47
N VAL A 79 12.97 12.41 4.14
CA VAL A 79 12.68 13.22 5.35
C VAL A 79 13.64 12.87 6.50
N ALA A 80 13.93 11.58 6.69
CA ALA A 80 14.91 11.14 7.68
C ALA A 80 16.31 11.68 7.39
N ARG A 81 16.73 11.71 6.11
CA ARG A 81 18.02 12.28 5.69
C ARG A 81 18.11 13.80 5.87
N GLN A 82 16.98 14.50 5.83
CA GLN A 82 16.90 15.93 6.11
C GLN A 82 17.01 16.28 7.60
N GLY A 83 17.16 15.28 8.48
CA GLY A 83 17.33 15.48 9.91
C GLY A 83 16.04 15.34 10.72
N PHE A 84 14.95 14.85 10.12
CA PHE A 84 13.65 14.67 10.78
C PHE A 84 13.25 13.18 10.91
N PRO A 85 14.04 12.33 11.58
CA PRO A 85 13.76 10.89 11.68
C PRO A 85 12.48 10.58 12.47
N GLN A 86 12.11 11.43 13.43
CA GLN A 86 10.87 11.27 14.19
C GLN A 86 9.63 11.48 13.32
N MET A 87 9.68 12.47 12.42
CA MET A 87 8.62 12.72 11.45
C MET A 87 8.48 11.55 10.49
N ALA A 88 9.60 11.07 9.93
CA ALA A 88 9.62 9.89 9.05
C ALA A 88 9.06 8.63 9.75
N ALA A 89 9.43 8.39 11.02
CA ALA A 89 8.89 7.26 11.79
C ALA A 89 7.37 7.38 12.03
N SER A 90 6.88 8.59 12.32
CA SER A 90 5.44 8.82 12.50
C SER A 90 4.66 8.67 11.18
N ALA A 91 5.24 9.08 10.06
CA ALA A 91 4.64 8.94 8.73
C ALA A 91 4.58 7.46 8.31
N ALA A 92 5.66 6.70 8.50
CA ALA A 92 5.72 5.26 8.21
C ALA A 92 4.69 4.43 9.00
N ILE A 93 4.34 4.84 10.22
CA ILE A 93 3.29 4.18 11.03
C ILE A 93 1.90 4.72 10.65
N GLY A 94 1.79 6.03 10.42
CA GLY A 94 0.53 6.71 10.16
C GLY A 94 -0.09 6.36 8.82
N ALA A 95 0.72 6.19 7.76
CA ALA A 95 0.21 5.89 6.42
C ALA A 95 -0.53 4.54 6.35
N PRO A 96 0.02 3.41 6.84
CA PRO A 96 -0.73 2.15 6.93
C PRO A 96 -1.98 2.23 7.82
N LEU A 97 -1.93 2.96 8.94
CA LEU A 97 -3.11 3.12 9.81
C LEU A 97 -4.24 3.88 9.11
N LEU A 98 -3.91 4.97 8.41
CA LEU A 98 -4.89 5.77 7.67
C LEU A 98 -5.52 4.98 6.53
N THR A 99 -4.71 4.27 5.75
CA THR A 99 -5.18 3.41 4.65
C THR A 99 -6.04 2.27 5.19
N MET A 100 -5.74 1.71 6.35
CA MET A 100 -6.57 0.67 6.97
C MET A 100 -7.93 1.23 7.44
N LEU A 101 -7.92 2.35 8.17
CA LEU A 101 -9.12 2.98 8.72
C LEU A 101 -10.06 3.49 7.62
N PHE A 102 -9.54 4.27 6.67
CA PHE A 102 -10.37 4.82 5.60
C PHE A 102 -10.59 3.81 4.47
N GLY A 103 -9.56 3.09 4.04
CA GLY A 103 -9.67 2.12 2.94
C GLY A 103 -10.58 0.95 3.29
N PHE A 104 -10.20 0.14 4.28
CA PHE A 104 -11.05 -1.00 4.68
C PHE A 104 -12.33 -0.54 5.36
N GLY A 105 -12.29 0.49 6.21
CA GLY A 105 -13.49 0.98 6.91
C GLY A 105 -14.59 1.46 5.96
N THR A 106 -14.24 2.22 4.91
CA THR A 106 -15.24 2.64 3.91
C THR A 106 -15.67 1.49 3.03
N ALA A 107 -14.76 0.59 2.63
CA ALA A 107 -15.10 -0.59 1.85
C ALA A 107 -16.13 -1.48 2.57
N PHE A 108 -15.90 -1.79 3.85
CA PHE A 108 -16.83 -2.59 4.66
C PHE A 108 -18.15 -1.88 4.91
N LEU A 109 -18.15 -0.57 5.12
CA LEU A 109 -19.38 0.21 5.27
C LEU A 109 -20.23 0.12 4.00
N ILE A 110 -19.62 0.31 2.81
CA ILE A 110 -20.32 0.21 1.52
C ILE A 110 -20.88 -1.21 1.33
N SER A 111 -20.08 -2.25 1.61
CA SER A 111 -20.54 -3.64 1.48
C SER A 111 -21.70 -3.98 2.42
N THR A 112 -21.68 -3.47 3.65
CA THR A 112 -22.76 -3.64 4.63
C THR A 112 -24.04 -2.94 4.15
N LEU A 113 -23.92 -1.72 3.62
CA LEU A 113 -25.05 -0.98 3.04
C LEU A 113 -25.64 -1.69 1.80
N GLN A 114 -24.83 -2.44 1.06
CA GLN A 114 -25.27 -3.30 -0.05
C GLN A 114 -25.90 -4.63 0.42
N GLY A 115 -25.96 -4.89 1.73
CA GLY A 115 -26.50 -6.13 2.28
C GLY A 115 -25.61 -7.37 2.04
N LYS A 116 -24.33 -7.18 1.73
CA LYS A 116 -23.37 -8.28 1.55
C LYS A 116 -22.78 -8.65 2.90
N ASN A 117 -22.92 -9.92 3.28
CA ASN A 117 -22.15 -10.48 4.39
C ASN A 117 -20.74 -10.78 3.90
N ILE A 118 -19.75 -10.20 4.57
CA ILE A 118 -18.34 -10.48 4.29
C ILE A 118 -17.85 -11.40 5.39
N ASP A 119 -17.75 -12.68 5.06
CA ASP A 119 -17.13 -13.67 5.92
C ASP A 119 -15.62 -13.61 5.72
N ILE A 120 -14.88 -13.30 6.79
CA ILE A 120 -13.42 -13.28 6.77
C ILE A 120 -12.94 -14.68 7.15
N GLU A 121 -12.72 -15.52 6.13
CA GLU A 121 -12.10 -16.81 6.33
C GLU A 121 -10.63 -16.64 6.70
N MET A 122 -10.26 -17.16 7.87
CA MET A 122 -8.92 -17.07 8.40
C MET A 122 -8.11 -18.29 7.95
N ASP A 123 -7.37 -18.10 6.87
CA ASP A 123 -6.44 -19.09 6.33
C ASP A 123 -5.06 -18.99 7.03
N SER A 124 -4.26 -20.06 6.94
CA SER A 124 -2.92 -20.15 7.52
C SER A 124 -2.00 -19.02 7.08
N VAL A 125 -2.09 -18.57 5.82
CA VAL A 125 -1.34 -17.42 5.30
C VAL A 125 -1.78 -16.12 5.99
N LYS A 126 -3.08 -15.94 6.22
CA LYS A 126 -3.65 -14.75 6.89
C LYS A 126 -3.30 -14.73 8.38
N ALA A 127 -3.28 -15.88 9.04
CA ALA A 127 -2.80 -16.00 10.41
C ALA A 127 -1.31 -15.65 10.53
N LEU A 128 -0.47 -16.15 9.61
CA LEU A 128 0.95 -15.82 9.55
C LEU A 128 1.19 -14.31 9.35
N LEU A 129 0.42 -13.67 8.46
CA LEU A 129 0.45 -12.21 8.27
C LEU A 129 0.19 -11.47 9.57
N VAL A 130 -0.89 -11.81 10.29
CA VAL A 130 -1.27 -11.14 11.54
C VAL A 130 -0.17 -11.29 12.59
N ILE A 131 0.45 -12.47 12.70
CA ILE A 131 1.56 -12.71 13.64
C ILE A 131 2.79 -11.88 13.26
N MET A 132 3.19 -11.86 11.99
CA MET A 132 4.39 -11.16 11.55
C MET A 132 4.24 -9.63 11.62
N VAL A 133 3.07 -9.11 11.25
CA VAL A 133 2.75 -7.68 11.41
C VAL A 133 2.62 -7.33 12.90
N GLY A 134 2.00 -8.18 13.71
CA GLY A 134 1.90 -7.98 15.15
C GLY A 134 3.26 -7.93 15.84
N THR A 135 4.17 -8.83 15.49
CA THR A 135 5.54 -8.85 16.02
C THR A 135 6.37 -7.65 15.56
N SER A 136 6.27 -7.23 14.29
CA SER A 136 6.97 -6.03 13.80
C SER A 136 6.46 -4.76 14.47
N LEU A 137 5.15 -4.61 14.67
CA LEU A 137 4.57 -3.48 15.40
C LEU A 137 4.95 -3.48 16.87
N LEU A 138 4.87 -4.62 17.56
CA LEU A 138 5.25 -4.75 18.98
C LEU A 138 6.73 -4.42 19.19
N THR A 139 7.61 -4.98 18.37
CA THR A 139 9.04 -4.68 18.47
C THR A 139 9.34 -3.20 18.19
N THR A 140 8.66 -2.59 17.22
CA THR A 140 8.79 -1.15 16.94
C THR A 140 8.29 -0.31 18.12
N PHE A 141 7.12 -0.63 18.67
CA PHE A 141 6.55 0.06 19.83
C PHE A 141 7.50 -0.01 21.04
N ILE A 142 7.96 -1.21 21.42
CA ILE A 142 8.88 -1.40 22.54
C ILE A 142 10.18 -0.62 22.31
N THR A 143 10.72 -0.66 21.09
CA THR A 143 11.98 0.03 20.77
C THR A 143 11.84 1.54 20.86
N LEU A 144 10.71 2.11 20.40
CA LEU A 144 10.43 3.55 20.50
C LEU A 144 10.37 4.02 21.96
N PHE A 145 9.74 3.24 22.85
CA PHE A 145 9.68 3.54 24.29
C PHE A 145 11.06 3.47 24.96
N ILE A 146 11.87 2.45 24.65
CA ILE A 146 13.18 2.25 25.27
C ILE A 146 14.21 3.27 24.77
N THR A 147 14.20 3.60 23.48
CA THR A 147 15.24 4.44 22.86
C THR A 147 14.94 5.93 22.87
N LYS A 148 13.83 6.38 23.50
CA LYS A 148 13.37 7.78 23.46
C LYS A 148 13.42 8.36 22.04
N PHE A 149 12.87 7.62 21.07
CA PHE A 149 12.86 7.98 19.64
C PHE A 149 14.22 8.12 18.94
N ASN A 150 15.32 7.64 19.55
CA ASN A 150 16.61 7.51 18.86
C ASN A 150 16.73 6.12 18.21
N ALA A 151 16.15 5.98 17.02
CA ALA A 151 16.20 4.76 16.23
C ALA A 151 17.65 4.40 15.86
N LYS A 152 18.18 3.33 16.46
CA LYS A 152 19.50 2.78 16.11
C LYS A 152 19.40 1.98 14.82
N ARG A 153 20.46 2.01 13.99
CA ARG A 153 20.56 1.26 12.72
C ARG A 153 20.27 -0.24 12.87
N VAL A 154 20.55 -0.80 14.04
CA VAL A 154 20.30 -2.22 14.38
C VAL A 154 18.81 -2.58 14.29
N HIS A 155 17.91 -1.68 14.70
CA HIS A 155 16.47 -1.96 14.67
C HIS A 155 15.94 -2.06 13.24
N GLY A 156 16.42 -1.20 12.33
CA GLY A 156 16.09 -1.29 10.91
C GLY A 156 16.55 -2.60 10.27
N ILE A 157 17.73 -3.10 10.65
CA ILE A 157 18.23 -4.40 10.17
C ILE A 157 17.31 -5.54 10.64
N ILE A 158 16.88 -5.53 11.90
CA ILE A 158 15.95 -6.55 12.43
C ILE A 158 14.64 -6.56 11.64
N LEU A 159 14.06 -5.39 11.35
CA LEU A 159 12.81 -5.28 10.59
C LEU A 159 12.96 -5.79 9.16
N ILE A 160 14.09 -5.49 8.50
CA ILE A 160 14.39 -6.01 7.15
C ILE A 160 14.52 -7.53 7.16
N VAL A 161 15.23 -8.09 8.15
CA VAL A 161 15.37 -9.55 8.29
C VAL A 161 14.01 -10.21 8.52
N LEU A 162 13.17 -9.64 9.39
CA LEU A 162 11.81 -10.13 9.63
C LEU A 162 10.97 -10.10 8.35
N TYR A 163 11.07 -9.04 7.55
CA TYR A 163 10.40 -8.93 6.25
C TYR A 163 10.85 -10.03 5.26
N PHE A 164 12.15 -10.31 5.16
CA PHE A 164 12.65 -11.39 4.30
C PHE A 164 12.20 -12.79 4.78
N ILE A 165 12.17 -13.03 6.10
CA ILE A 165 11.65 -14.28 6.68
C ILE A 165 10.18 -14.45 6.30
N PHE A 166 9.38 -13.39 6.49
CA PHE A 166 7.97 -13.38 6.12
C PHE A 166 7.77 -13.70 4.63
N LEU A 167 8.49 -13.01 3.74
CA LEU A 167 8.41 -13.22 2.29
C LEU A 167 8.76 -14.66 1.91
N THR A 168 9.80 -15.22 2.53
CA THR A 168 10.20 -16.62 2.30
C THR A 168 9.13 -17.60 2.74
N LEU A 169 8.54 -17.42 3.92
CA LEU A 169 7.49 -18.30 4.45
C LEU A 169 6.22 -18.27 3.61
N VAL A 170 5.82 -17.08 3.15
CA VAL A 170 4.63 -16.92 2.30
C VAL A 170 4.81 -17.65 0.97
N ILE A 171 5.97 -17.50 0.32
CA ILE A 171 6.25 -18.23 -0.93
C ILE A 171 6.28 -19.75 -0.68
N LEU A 172 6.89 -20.20 0.43
CA LEU A 172 6.97 -21.63 0.74
C LEU A 172 5.60 -22.26 1.03
N ALA A 173 4.68 -21.52 1.64
CA ALA A 173 3.32 -21.94 1.89
C ALA A 173 2.53 -22.14 0.58
N ASP A 174 2.73 -21.26 -0.41
CA ASP A 174 2.02 -21.33 -1.70
C ASP A 174 2.47 -22.50 -2.58
N VAL A 175 3.77 -22.77 -2.61
CA VAL A 175 4.35 -23.86 -3.43
C VAL A 175 3.98 -25.26 -2.86
N LYS A 176 3.11 -25.32 -1.83
CA LYS A 176 2.68 -26.54 -1.13
C LYS A 176 3.84 -27.36 -0.56
N VAL A 177 4.99 -26.73 -0.32
CA VAL A 177 6.15 -27.37 0.32
C VAL A 177 5.93 -27.48 1.83
N ILE A 178 5.18 -26.55 2.41
CA ILE A 178 4.66 -26.66 3.79
C ILE A 178 3.14 -26.75 3.69
N ASN A 179 2.60 -27.93 3.99
CA ASN A 179 1.17 -28.06 4.30
C ASN A 179 0.99 -27.67 5.77
N PHE A 180 0.22 -26.60 6.01
CA PHE A 180 -0.39 -26.33 7.31
C PHE A 180 -1.82 -26.85 7.31
#